data_AF-A0A4V1UMY6-F1
#
_entry.id   AF-A0A4V1UMY6-F1
#
_cell.length_a   1.000
_cell.length_b   1.000
_cell.length_c   1.000
_cell.angle_alpha   90.00
_cell.angle_beta   90.00
_cell.angle_gamma   90.00
#
_symmetry.space_group_name_H-M   'P 1'
#
loop_
_entity.id
_entity.type
_entity.pdbx_description
1 polymer ?
#
loop_
_entity_poly.entity_id
_entity_poly.type
_entity_poly.pdbx_seq_one_letter_code
_entity_poly.pdbx_strand_id
1 'polypeptide(L)'
;MAAANKKYETYSYFDAIDIYEKVARKGYQSPELFKKLGNAYYFNSDFKKAAEWYGSLFRIDTARIEPEYYYRYAQTLKSFGNPDRANEYMDKFTQAASNDRRAVMYAAHKDYFEIIRHNSGRFNIRNAGFNSPFSDFGTAFLKDRLIFTTARDTGGPISRKMKWTNQAFTQLYATTAKVDGTFSQPEPFSVNLNSK
;
A
#
# COMPACT_ATOMS: atom_id res chain seq x y z
N MET A 1 17.04 6.05 17.52
CA MET A 1 16.93 6.38 16.08
C MET A 1 17.84 5.52 15.20
N ALA A 2 19.14 5.34 15.49
CA ALA A 2 20.06 4.56 14.64
C ALA A 2 19.59 3.13 14.30
N ALA A 3 19.07 2.39 15.29
CA ALA A 3 18.51 1.05 15.06
C ALA A 3 17.31 1.06 14.10
N ALA A 4 16.43 2.06 14.19
CA ALA A 4 15.30 2.22 13.29
C ALA A 4 15.74 2.61 11.87
N ASN A 5 16.75 3.47 11.73
CA ASN A 5 17.30 3.84 10.43
C ASN A 5 17.88 2.62 9.71
N LYS A 6 18.65 1.77 10.40
CA LYS A 6 19.16 0.52 9.84
C LYS A 6 18.03 -0.40 9.37
N LYS A 7 16.92 -0.49 10.13
CA LYS A 7 15.74 -1.28 9.75
C LYS A 7 15.02 -0.69 8.54
N TYR A 8 14.86 0.63 8.50
CA TYR A 8 14.27 1.36 7.38
C TYR A 8 15.09 1.19 6.09
N GLU A 9 16.42 1.32 6.18
CA GLU A 9 17.36 1.13 5.06
C GLU A 9 17.37 -0.31 4.54
N THR A 10 17.06 -1.28 5.41
CA THR A 10 16.92 -2.71 5.04
C THR A 10 15.46 -3.10 4.75
N TYR A 11 14.60 -2.11 4.48
CA TYR A 11 13.18 -2.28 4.14
C TYR A 11 12.35 -3.05 5.20
N SER A 12 12.88 -3.19 6.41
CA SER A 12 12.18 -3.78 7.56
C SER A 12 11.29 -2.72 8.21
N TYR A 13 10.33 -2.21 7.44
CA TYR A 13 9.51 -1.06 7.80
C TYR A 13 8.69 -1.30 9.06
N PHE A 14 8.18 -2.52 9.27
CA PHE A 14 7.39 -2.86 10.45
C PHE A 14 8.18 -2.63 11.75
N ASP A 15 9.40 -3.16 11.83
CA ASP A 15 10.29 -2.96 12.99
C ASP A 15 10.67 -1.47 13.17
N ALA A 16 10.84 -0.74 12.05
CA ALA A 16 11.19 0.67 12.09
C ALA A 16 10.03 1.53 12.60
N ILE A 17 8.80 1.24 12.17
CA ILE A 17 7.56 1.92 12.59
C ILE A 17 7.43 1.88 14.11
N ASP A 18 7.57 0.71 14.74
CA ASP A 18 7.41 0.56 16.18
C ASP A 18 8.36 1.48 16.98
N ILE A 19 9.61 1.61 16.52
CA ILE A 19 10.60 2.47 17.16
C ILE A 19 10.29 3.94 16.88
N TYR A 20 9.98 4.30 15.64
CA TYR A 20 9.69 5.68 15.26
C TYR A 20 8.43 6.21 15.95
N GLU A 21 7.37 5.41 16.07
CA GLU A 21 6.17 5.81 16.79
C GLU A 21 6.43 6.02 18.29
N LYS A 22 7.25 5.16 18.92
CA LYS A 22 7.64 5.36 20.32
C LYS A 22 8.38 6.68 20.51
N VAL A 23 9.22 7.07 19.56
CA VAL A 23 9.93 8.35 19.59
C VAL A 23 8.95 9.51 19.37
N ALA A 24 8.03 9.41 18.41
CA ALA A 24 7.00 10.42 18.15
C ALA A 24 6.08 10.63 19.37
N ARG A 25 5.64 9.55 20.03
CA ARG A 25 4.79 9.59 21.24
C ARG A 25 5.49 10.24 22.43
N LYS A 26 6.82 10.25 22.47
CA LYS A 26 7.61 10.97 23.48
C LYS A 26 7.75 12.47 23.18
N GLY A 27 7.05 12.97 22.16
CA GLY A 27 7.03 14.39 21.79
C GLY A 27 8.14 14.81 20.83
N TYR A 28 9.01 13.89 20.40
CA TYR A 28 10.02 14.24 19.40
C TYR A 28 9.35 14.39 18.02
N GLN A 29 9.52 15.57 17.43
CA GLN A 29 8.99 15.90 16.11
C GLN A 29 10.13 16.40 15.24
N SER A 30 10.28 15.82 14.05
CA SER A 30 11.20 16.33 13.05
C SER A 30 10.72 15.94 11.65
N PRO A 31 11.06 16.74 10.62
CA PRO A 31 10.72 16.38 9.25
C PRO A 31 11.22 14.98 8.88
N GLU A 32 12.44 14.64 9.30
CA GLU A 32 13.04 13.33 9.05
C GLU A 32 12.26 12.16 9.67
N LEU A 33 11.80 12.31 10.92
CA LEU A 33 10.98 11.30 11.58
C LEU A 33 9.65 11.10 10.84
N PHE A 34 8.98 12.18 10.48
CA PHE A 34 7.68 12.11 9.81
C PHE A 34 7.79 11.60 8.37
N LYS A 35 8.84 11.97 7.64
CA LYS A 35 9.19 11.40 6.33
C LYS A 35 9.33 9.88 6.41
N LYS A 36 10.06 9.38 7.42
CA LYS A 36 10.30 7.95 7.63
C LYS A 36 9.05 7.19 8.04
N LEU A 37 8.25 7.73 8.96
CA LEU A 37 6.97 7.13 9.35
C LEU A 37 5.97 7.09 8.19
N GLY A 38 5.81 8.21 7.48
CA GLY A 38 4.94 8.30 6.31
C GLY A 38 5.33 7.29 5.24
N ASN A 39 6.62 7.20 4.89
CA ASN A 39 7.13 6.23 3.92
C ASN A 39 6.95 4.78 4.39
N ALA A 40 7.29 4.47 5.64
CA ALA A 40 7.19 3.11 6.15
C ALA A 40 5.75 2.59 6.12
N TYR A 41 4.78 3.45 6.47
CA TYR A 41 3.36 3.12 6.33
C TYR A 41 2.90 3.08 4.88
N TYR A 42 3.34 4.01 4.04
CA TYR A 42 3.02 4.06 2.61
C TYR A 42 3.46 2.77 1.89
N PHE A 43 4.70 2.31 2.10
CA PHE A 43 5.23 1.09 1.49
C PHE A 43 4.65 -0.21 2.06
N ASN A 44 3.96 -0.14 3.19
CA ASN A 44 3.17 -1.23 3.76
C ASN A 44 1.67 -1.09 3.48
N SER A 45 1.28 -0.17 2.58
CA SER A 45 -0.11 0.06 2.15
C SER A 45 -1.07 0.49 3.26
N ASP A 46 -0.58 0.90 4.43
CA ASP A 46 -1.39 1.56 5.46
C ASP A 46 -1.50 3.06 5.14
N PHE A 47 -2.28 3.36 4.10
CA PHE A 47 -2.41 4.71 3.57
C PHE A 47 -3.06 5.67 4.57
N LYS A 48 -3.90 5.18 5.47
CA LYS A 48 -4.51 6.01 6.53
C LYS A 48 -3.43 6.56 7.45
N LYS A 49 -2.59 5.69 8.03
CA LYS A 49 -1.51 6.16 8.92
C LYS A 49 -0.44 6.94 8.15
N ALA A 50 -0.13 6.56 6.92
CA ALA A 50 0.79 7.34 6.09
C ALA A 50 0.29 8.78 5.87
N ALA A 51 -1.00 8.96 5.59
CA ALA A 51 -1.61 10.29 5.47
C ALA A 51 -1.48 11.11 6.76
N GLU A 52 -1.65 10.51 7.94
CA GLU A 52 -1.48 11.20 9.22
C GLU A 52 -0.03 11.71 9.42
N TRP A 53 0.97 10.88 9.10
CA TRP A 53 2.38 11.26 9.25
C TRP A 53 2.85 12.25 8.18
N TYR A 54 2.45 12.09 6.93
CA TYR A 54 2.72 13.09 5.90
C TYR A 54 2.01 14.41 6.19
N GLY A 55 0.77 14.37 6.68
CA GLY A 55 0.08 15.57 7.15
C GLY A 55 0.82 16.27 8.29
N SER A 56 1.46 15.50 9.18
CA SER A 56 2.32 16.05 10.23
C SER A 56 3.60 16.66 9.67
N LEU A 57 4.25 16.02 8.68
CA LEU A 57 5.40 16.55 7.94
C LEU A 57 5.09 17.93 7.35
N PHE A 58 3.99 18.05 6.59
CA PHE A 58 3.61 19.31 5.94
C PHE A 58 3.11 20.39 6.89
N ARG A 59 2.84 20.09 8.17
CA ARG A 59 2.50 21.10 9.19
C ARG A 59 3.72 21.79 9.79
N ILE A 60 4.86 21.11 9.85
CA ILE A 60 6.04 21.61 10.57
C ILE A 60 7.12 22.19 9.66
N ASP A 61 7.14 21.83 8.38
CA ASP A 61 8.13 22.35 7.43
C ASP A 61 7.55 22.25 6.02
N THR A 62 7.22 23.37 5.38
CA THR A 62 6.73 23.38 3.99
C THR A 62 7.79 23.81 2.98
N ALA A 63 8.85 24.48 3.43
CA ALA A 63 9.80 25.15 2.56
C ALA A 63 10.87 24.21 1.97
N ARG A 64 11.09 23.04 2.57
CA ARG A 64 12.19 22.12 2.20
C ARG A 64 11.78 20.67 1.99
N ILE A 65 10.51 20.42 1.70
CA ILE A 65 10.03 19.06 1.39
C ILE A 65 10.32 18.73 -0.08
N GLU A 66 10.86 17.54 -0.31
CA GLU A 66 11.16 17.02 -1.64
C GLU A 66 9.85 16.67 -2.39
N PRO A 67 9.78 16.87 -3.73
CA PRO A 67 8.56 16.66 -4.51
C PRO A 67 7.89 15.29 -4.29
N GLU A 68 8.68 14.24 -4.10
CA GLU A 68 8.18 12.88 -3.90
C GLU A 68 7.21 12.75 -2.72
N TYR A 69 7.37 13.56 -1.66
CA TYR A 69 6.47 13.53 -0.50
C TYR A 69 5.12 14.19 -0.79
N TYR A 70 5.06 15.16 -1.70
CA TYR A 70 3.79 15.73 -2.16
C TYR A 70 3.00 14.68 -2.95
N TYR A 71 3.69 13.96 -3.86
CA TYR A 71 3.10 12.89 -4.64
C TYR A 71 2.56 11.76 -3.75
N ARG A 72 3.38 11.24 -2.83
CA ARG A 72 2.96 10.16 -1.93
C ARG A 72 1.84 10.58 -1.00
N TYR A 73 1.88 11.81 -0.48
CA TYR A 73 0.80 12.30 0.37
C TYR A 73 -0.51 12.48 -0.40
N ALA A 74 -0.44 12.97 -1.65
CA ALA A 74 -1.62 13.02 -2.49
C ALA A 74 -2.21 11.62 -2.74
N GLN A 75 -1.38 10.62 -3.00
CA GLN A 75 -1.83 9.24 -3.17
C GLN A 75 -2.49 8.69 -1.90
N THR A 76 -1.92 8.95 -0.71
CA THR A 76 -2.52 8.46 0.55
C THR A 76 -3.83 9.16 0.85
N LEU A 77 -3.93 10.47 0.61
CA LEU A 77 -5.16 11.25 0.75
C LEU A 77 -6.26 10.72 -0.18
N LYS A 78 -5.92 10.41 -1.44
CA LYS A 78 -6.85 9.84 -2.41
C LYS A 78 -7.36 8.48 -1.94
N SER A 79 -6.47 7.59 -1.52
CA SER A 79 -6.83 6.27 -0.99
C SER A 79 -7.67 6.33 0.29
N PHE A 80 -7.46 7.37 1.11
CA PHE A 80 -8.23 7.60 2.33
C PHE A 80 -9.55 8.35 2.09
N GLY A 81 -9.91 8.63 0.84
CA GLY A 81 -11.19 9.25 0.48
C GLY A 81 -11.20 10.78 0.60
N ASN A 82 -10.05 11.44 0.52
CA ASN A 82 -9.94 12.90 0.51
C ASN A 82 -9.37 13.40 -0.84
N PRO A 83 -10.17 13.35 -1.91
CA PRO A 83 -9.72 13.65 -3.27
C PRO A 83 -9.35 15.12 -3.49
N ASP A 84 -10.03 16.04 -2.82
CA ASP A 84 -9.80 17.49 -2.99
C ASP A 84 -8.42 17.87 -2.47
N ARG A 85 -8.08 17.40 -1.26
CA ARG A 85 -6.73 17.59 -0.72
C ARG A 85 -5.70 16.82 -1.52
N ALA A 86 -6.03 15.63 -2.03
CA ALA A 86 -5.11 14.91 -2.91
C ALA A 86 -4.75 15.74 -4.16
N ASN A 87 -5.73 16.39 -4.78
CA ASN A 87 -5.51 17.28 -5.92
C ASN A 87 -4.67 18.51 -5.53
N GLU A 88 -4.94 19.13 -4.38
CA GLU A 88 -4.11 20.24 -3.86
C GLU A 88 -2.63 19.87 -3.77
N TYR A 89 -2.32 18.68 -3.24
CA TYR A 89 -0.93 18.21 -3.12
C TYR A 89 -0.36 17.73 -4.46
N MET A 90 -1.17 17.23 -5.39
CA MET A 90 -0.74 16.96 -6.77
C MET A 90 -0.40 18.25 -7.53
N ASP A 91 -1.14 19.34 -7.31
CA ASP A 91 -0.83 20.64 -7.89
C ASP A 91 0.53 21.15 -7.37
N LYS A 92 0.78 21.05 -6.05
CA LYS A 92 2.09 21.39 -5.46
C LYS A 92 3.21 20.50 -5.98
N PHE A 93 2.98 19.20 -6.12
CA PHE A 93 3.92 18.27 -6.75
C PHE A 93 4.25 18.69 -8.18
N THR A 94 3.23 19.05 -8.96
CA THR A 94 3.38 19.48 -10.37
C THR A 94 4.16 20.78 -10.47
N GLN A 95 3.97 21.72 -9.54
CA GLN A 95 4.76 22.95 -9.46
C GLN A 95 6.23 22.66 -9.12
N ALA A 96 6.48 21.75 -8.19
CA ALA A 96 7.83 21.42 -7.72
C ALA A 96 8.62 20.48 -8.66
N ALA A 97 7.94 19.71 -9.50
CA ALA A 97 8.53 18.72 -10.39
C ALA A 97 7.81 18.67 -11.76
N SER A 98 7.70 19.80 -12.44
CA SER A 98 6.91 19.97 -13.68
C SER A 98 7.31 19.04 -14.82
N ASN A 99 8.58 18.61 -14.88
CA ASN A 99 9.09 17.68 -15.89
C ASN A 99 8.91 16.20 -15.51
N ASP A 100 8.41 15.89 -14.31
CA ASP A 100 8.11 14.52 -13.92
C ASP A 100 6.93 13.99 -14.74
N ARG A 101 7.07 12.80 -15.32
CA ARG A 101 6.01 12.19 -16.14
C ARG A 101 4.67 12.09 -15.39
N ARG A 102 4.69 11.88 -14.07
CA ARG A 102 3.48 11.82 -13.23
C ARG A 102 2.80 13.18 -13.15
N ALA A 103 3.58 14.26 -13.06
CA ALA A 103 3.08 15.64 -13.06
C ALA A 103 2.47 16.00 -14.42
N VAL A 104 3.15 15.66 -15.52
CA VAL A 104 2.66 15.86 -16.88
C VAL A 104 1.32 15.13 -17.10
N MET A 105 1.23 13.85 -16.70
CA MET A 105 0.00 13.06 -16.83
C MET A 105 -1.13 13.62 -15.97
N TYR A 106 -0.84 14.07 -14.76
CA TYR A 106 -1.85 14.70 -13.91
C TYR A 106 -2.38 16.00 -14.50
N ALA A 107 -1.48 16.87 -14.99
CA ALA A 107 -1.85 18.14 -15.61
C ALA A 107 -2.70 17.95 -16.87
N ALA A 108 -2.42 16.91 -17.67
CA ALA A 108 -3.19 16.57 -18.86
C ALA A 108 -4.58 15.97 -18.57
N HIS A 109 -4.81 15.46 -17.35
CA HIS A 109 -6.01 14.69 -16.99
C HIS A 109 -6.62 15.13 -15.66
N LYS A 110 -6.76 16.44 -15.42
CA LYS A 110 -7.33 16.97 -14.17
C LYS A 110 -8.80 16.59 -13.94
N ASP A 111 -9.53 16.28 -15.01
CA ASP A 111 -10.92 15.88 -15.05
C ASP A 111 -11.15 14.37 -14.79
N TYR A 112 -10.09 13.62 -14.41
CA TYR A 112 -10.16 12.17 -14.21
C TYR A 112 -11.32 11.70 -13.31
N PHE A 113 -11.73 12.49 -12.32
CA PHE A 113 -12.87 12.13 -11.47
C PHE A 113 -14.21 12.15 -12.20
N GLU A 114 -14.41 13.11 -13.12
CA GLU A 114 -15.62 13.14 -13.94
C GLU A 114 -15.63 11.97 -14.92
N ILE A 115 -14.47 11.66 -15.51
CA ILE A 115 -14.31 10.47 -16.36
C ILE A 115 -14.61 9.18 -15.59
N ILE A 116 -14.10 9.05 -14.35
CA ILE A 116 -14.39 7.89 -13.48
C ILE A 116 -15.90 7.84 -13.19
N ARG A 117 -16.53 8.96 -12.82
CA ARG A 117 -17.97 9.01 -12.53
C ARG A 117 -18.82 8.62 -13.73
N HIS A 118 -18.51 9.15 -14.91
CA HIS A 118 -19.20 8.81 -16.16
C HIS A 118 -19.07 7.31 -16.54
N ASN A 119 -17.95 6.68 -16.17
CA ASN A 119 -17.74 5.25 -16.41
C ASN A 119 -18.17 4.34 -15.25
N SER A 120 -18.56 4.92 -14.11
CA SER A 120 -19.00 4.17 -12.93
C SER A 120 -20.40 3.56 -13.12
N GLY A 121 -20.72 2.53 -12.34
CA GLY A 121 -22.03 1.86 -12.40
C GLY A 121 -22.20 0.82 -13.51
N ARG A 122 -21.18 0.59 -14.34
CA ARG A 122 -21.23 -0.43 -15.42
C ARG A 122 -21.05 -1.87 -14.93
N PHE A 123 -20.52 -2.06 -13.73
CA PHE A 123 -20.20 -3.37 -13.17
C PHE A 123 -20.62 -3.43 -11.70
N ASN A 124 -21.14 -4.59 -11.30
CA ASN A 124 -21.37 -4.91 -9.90
C ASN A 124 -20.12 -5.56 -9.33
N ILE A 125 -19.49 -4.89 -8.37
CA ILE A 125 -18.32 -5.41 -7.66
C ILE A 125 -18.81 -6.12 -6.40
N ARG A 126 -18.37 -7.36 -6.21
CA ARG A 126 -18.65 -8.15 -5.00
C ARG A 126 -17.36 -8.73 -4.45
N ASN A 127 -17.33 -8.97 -3.14
CA ASN A 127 -16.25 -9.75 -2.54
C ASN A 127 -16.27 -11.16 -3.15
N ALA A 128 -15.11 -11.67 -3.53
CA ALA A 128 -14.98 -12.99 -4.14
C ALA A 128 -15.26 -14.14 -3.15
N GLY A 129 -15.34 -13.85 -1.85
CA GLY A 129 -15.71 -14.78 -0.78
C GLY A 129 -14.56 -15.64 -0.27
N PHE A 130 -13.43 -15.67 -0.97
CA PHE A 130 -12.28 -16.50 -0.61
C PHE A 130 -11.07 -15.71 -0.09
N ASN A 131 -11.12 -14.37 -0.13
CA ASN A 131 -10.02 -13.52 0.33
C ASN A 131 -9.70 -13.78 1.80
N SER A 132 -8.41 -13.87 2.10
CA SER A 132 -7.90 -13.97 3.47
C SER A 132 -7.83 -12.58 4.13
N PRO A 133 -7.69 -12.50 5.47
CA PRO A 133 -7.37 -11.23 6.15
C PRO A 133 -5.91 -10.80 5.91
N PHE A 134 -5.12 -11.57 5.17
CA PHE A 134 -3.72 -11.29 4.81
C PHE A 134 -3.61 -10.87 3.34
N SER A 135 -2.38 -10.66 2.86
CA SER A 135 -2.16 -10.26 1.46
C SER A 135 -2.53 -11.38 0.49
N ASP A 136 -3.51 -11.12 -0.37
CA ASP A 136 -3.93 -11.98 -1.48
C ASP A 136 -3.81 -11.18 -2.80
N PHE A 137 -3.03 -11.66 -3.77
CA PHE A 137 -2.73 -10.91 -5.00
C PHE A 137 -2.25 -11.81 -6.15
N GLY A 138 -2.02 -11.22 -7.33
CA GLY A 138 -1.36 -11.90 -8.45
C GLY A 138 -2.18 -13.04 -9.05
N THR A 139 -3.42 -12.74 -9.45
CA THR A 139 -4.35 -13.73 -9.99
C THR A 139 -4.02 -14.12 -11.44
N ALA A 140 -4.19 -15.40 -11.77
CA ALA A 140 -4.15 -15.92 -13.13
C ALA A 140 -5.14 -17.07 -13.31
N PHE A 141 -5.77 -17.16 -14.48
CA PHE A 141 -6.65 -18.29 -14.80
C PHE A 141 -5.86 -19.43 -15.45
N LEU A 142 -6.08 -20.65 -14.96
CA LEU A 142 -5.63 -21.90 -15.57
C LEU A 142 -6.84 -22.82 -15.71
N LYS A 143 -7.40 -22.88 -16.93
CA LYS A 143 -8.69 -23.53 -17.21
C LYS A 143 -9.80 -22.92 -16.33
N ASP A 144 -10.48 -23.74 -15.54
CA ASP A 144 -11.55 -23.39 -14.59
C ASP A 144 -11.02 -22.93 -13.21
N ARG A 145 -9.69 -22.94 -13.02
CA ARG A 145 -9.05 -22.58 -11.75
C ARG A 145 -8.50 -21.16 -11.80
N LEU A 146 -8.79 -20.39 -10.76
CA LEU A 146 -8.13 -19.14 -10.45
C LEU A 146 -6.97 -19.43 -9.50
N ILE A 147 -5.75 -19.21 -9.98
CA ILE A 147 -4.52 -19.31 -9.19
C ILE A 147 -4.20 -17.92 -8.64
N PHE A 148 -3.77 -17.85 -7.39
CA PHE A 148 -3.39 -16.59 -6.73
C PHE A 148 -2.33 -16.81 -5.66
N THR A 149 -1.64 -15.74 -5.31
CA THR A 149 -0.63 -15.70 -4.25
C THR A 149 -1.28 -15.22 -2.96
N THR A 150 -0.98 -15.87 -1.83
CA THR A 150 -1.58 -15.55 -0.53
C THR A 150 -0.61 -15.76 0.63
N ALA A 151 -0.68 -14.88 1.63
CA ALA A 151 0.04 -15.00 2.91
C ALA A 151 -0.81 -15.69 4.01
N ARG A 152 -1.87 -16.43 3.63
CA ARG A 152 -2.80 -17.07 4.59
C ARG A 152 -2.22 -18.21 5.40
N ASP A 153 -1.12 -18.82 4.94
CA ASP A 153 -0.54 -19.97 5.63
C ASP A 153 0.32 -19.51 6.83
N THR A 154 -0.22 -19.70 8.03
CA THR A 154 0.45 -19.37 9.29
C THR A 154 0.91 -20.63 10.05
N GLY A 155 0.77 -21.83 9.47
CA GLY A 155 0.47 -23.09 10.18
C GLY A 155 1.63 -24.01 10.60
N GLY A 156 2.88 -23.55 10.61
CA GLY A 156 4.01 -24.34 11.13
C GLY A 156 4.45 -23.94 12.55
N PRO A 157 5.09 -24.83 13.34
CA PRO A 157 5.64 -24.51 14.67
C PRO A 157 6.72 -23.41 14.63
N ILE A 158 7.27 -23.12 13.44
CA ILE A 158 8.16 -21.99 13.17
C ILE A 158 7.57 -21.21 11.99
N SER A 159 6.69 -20.24 12.28
CA SER A 159 6.25 -19.29 11.25
C SER A 159 7.36 -18.26 11.02
N ARG A 160 8.18 -18.45 9.96
CA ARG A 160 9.11 -17.40 9.53
C ARG A 160 8.29 -16.29 8.87
N LYS A 161 8.42 -15.08 9.41
CA LYS A 161 7.76 -13.89 8.85
C LYS A 161 8.69 -13.13 7.93
N MET A 162 8.13 -12.58 6.85
CA MET A 162 8.82 -11.63 5.99
C MET A 162 9.05 -10.34 6.79
N LYS A 163 10.31 -9.88 6.88
CA LYS A 163 10.66 -8.67 7.65
C LYS A 163 10.01 -7.39 7.11
N TRP A 164 9.71 -7.35 5.82
CA TRP A 164 9.06 -6.21 5.16
C TRP A 164 7.62 -6.03 5.67
N THR A 165 6.81 -7.09 5.56
CA THR A 165 5.37 -7.05 5.76
C THR A 165 4.94 -7.55 7.15
N ASN A 166 5.84 -8.22 7.87
CA ASN A 166 5.55 -8.98 9.11
C ASN A 166 4.44 -10.04 8.94
N GLN A 167 4.22 -10.49 7.69
CA GLN A 167 3.30 -11.58 7.33
C GLN A 167 4.08 -12.87 7.05
N ALA A 168 3.37 -13.99 6.94
CA ALA A 168 3.96 -15.25 6.49
C ALA A 168 4.50 -15.11 5.06
N PHE A 169 5.43 -16.01 4.68
CA PHE A 169 5.83 -16.12 3.29
C PHE A 169 4.63 -16.52 2.42
N THR A 170 4.52 -15.86 1.28
CA THR A 170 3.39 -16.08 0.37
C THR A 170 3.54 -17.37 -0.41
N GLN A 171 2.44 -18.08 -0.60
CA GLN A 171 2.36 -19.33 -1.36
C GLN A 171 1.31 -19.24 -2.46
N LEU A 172 1.41 -20.13 -3.46
CA LEU A 172 0.39 -20.25 -4.51
C LEU A 172 -0.77 -21.12 -4.02
N TYR A 173 -1.98 -20.58 -4.17
CA TYR A 173 -3.25 -21.24 -3.90
C TYR A 173 -4.10 -21.22 -5.17
N ALA A 174 -5.08 -22.12 -5.23
CA ALA A 174 -6.04 -22.17 -6.30
C ALA A 174 -7.47 -22.29 -5.76
N THR A 175 -8.42 -21.74 -6.49
CA THR A 175 -9.86 -21.92 -6.27
C THR A 175 -10.54 -22.15 -7.61
N THR A 176 -11.62 -22.92 -7.64
CA THR A 176 -12.38 -23.20 -8.86
C THR A 176 -13.55 -22.22 -8.99
N ALA A 177 -13.66 -21.59 -10.15
CA ALA A 177 -14.80 -20.74 -10.48
C ALA A 177 -16.02 -21.62 -10.81
N LYS A 178 -17.15 -21.35 -10.16
CA LYS A 178 -18.43 -22.02 -10.43
C LYS A 178 -19.26 -21.21 -11.43
N VAL A 179 -20.25 -21.88 -12.04
CA VAL A 179 -21.14 -21.28 -13.05
C VAL A 179 -21.95 -20.09 -12.48
N ASP A 180 -22.27 -20.10 -11.18
CA ASP A 180 -22.95 -19.00 -10.49
C ASP A 180 -22.01 -17.79 -10.17
N GLY A 181 -20.75 -17.88 -10.58
CA GLY A 181 -19.71 -16.89 -10.35
C GLY A 181 -19.22 -16.83 -8.90
N THR A 182 -19.51 -17.85 -8.09
CA THR A 182 -18.86 -18.08 -6.80
C THR A 182 -17.60 -18.93 -6.98
N PHE A 183 -16.82 -19.04 -5.90
CA PHE A 183 -15.54 -19.76 -5.89
C PHE A 183 -15.58 -20.88 -4.85
N SER A 184 -14.83 -21.96 -5.10
CA SER A 184 -14.60 -23.00 -4.08
C SER A 184 -13.70 -22.48 -2.94
N GLN A 185 -13.59 -23.26 -1.87
CA GLN A 185 -12.57 -22.98 -0.86
C GLN A 185 -11.17 -23.07 -1.50
N PRO A 186 -10.26 -22.13 -1.21
CA PRO A 186 -8.90 -22.20 -1.72
C PRO A 186 -8.11 -23.36 -1.14
N GLU A 187 -7.31 -23.99 -2.00
CA GLU A 187 -6.39 -25.07 -1.66
C GLU A 187 -4.98 -24.76 -2.16
N PRO A 188 -3.92 -25.33 -1.54
CA PRO A 188 -2.56 -25.17 -2.04
C PRO A 188 -2.45 -25.60 -3.52
N PHE A 189 -1.88 -24.74 -4.37
CA PHE A 189 -1.79 -25.02 -5.80
C PHE A 189 -0.79 -26.15 -6.11
N SER A 190 0.36 -26.15 -5.45
CA SER A 190 1.39 -27.19 -5.62
C SER A 190 2.30 -27.25 -4.42
N VAL A 191 2.46 -28.46 -3.86
CA VAL A 191 3.40 -28.72 -2.76
C VAL A 191 4.85 -28.48 -3.20
N ASN A 192 5.19 -28.79 -4.45
CA ASN A 192 6.55 -28.62 -4.96
C ASN A 192 6.91 -27.15 -5.18
N LEU A 193 5.98 -26.34 -5.70
CA LEU A 193 6.23 -24.92 -5.92
C LEU A 193 6.24 -24.11 -4.63
N ASN A 194 5.51 -24.56 -3.61
CA ASN A 194 5.43 -23.91 -2.30
C ASN A 194 6.55 -24.34 -1.33
N SER A 195 7.54 -25.13 -1.78
CA SER A 195 8.57 -25.73 -0.92
C SER A 195 9.89 -24.93 -0.78
N LYS A 196 9.94 -23.69 -1.28
CA LYS A 196 11.16 -22.86 -1.25
C LYS A 196 10.92 -21.48 -0.64
#